data_AF-A0A926UYL3-F1
#
_entry.id   AF-A0A926UYL3-F1
#
_cell.length_a   1.000
_cell.length_b   1.000
_cell.length_c   1.000
_cell.angle_alpha   90.00
_cell.angle_beta   90.00
_cell.angle_gamma   90.00
#
_symmetry.space_group_name_H-M   'P 1'
#
loop_
_entity.id
_entity.type
_entity.pdbx_description
1 polymer ?
#
loop_
_entity_poly.entity_id
_entity_poly.type
_entity_poly.pdbx_seq_one_letter_code
_entity_poly.pdbx_strand_id
1 'polypeptide(L)'
;MPGTYKATGINLKGVPMGESDRLLTILTREYGLLRAVAPGSRKHESGLRGRSGLFVVNDLFLAKGRGLDKIIQADSLESFPKLSLDLRKLTAAQYLAELALYQALSEQPQHDLFDTLQASLSQLEQADGEDILPLLVQGIMQMIRLAGVAPEVELCSVTRKPIAEGNTQARWQAGFHPAAGGLVQLSVFDKITHRERYAPTGDDPAFPDVVPFANNRNSTREGEAGSTSPEPKPSAFQTQSAPTPERRDVQEGTLVRQSRGSYRSRAPVAGTRLTANELALLRQLGRSPQTGSEEPFVASAYPSETWLAMERALRYYAQYHLERTIQSASLMDSCFAPLPSTVLPHA
;
A
#
# COMPACT_ATOMS: atom_id res chain seq x y z
N MET A 1 -26.87 -22.02 -10.47
CA MET A 1 -25.88 -22.48 -9.46
C MET A 1 -24.87 -21.37 -9.26
N PRO A 2 -24.21 -21.24 -8.08
CA PRO A 2 -23.00 -20.40 -7.99
C PRO A 2 -21.97 -20.91 -8.99
N GLY A 3 -21.38 -20.02 -9.79
CA GLY A 3 -20.34 -20.40 -10.75
C GLY A 3 -19.09 -20.87 -10.01
N THR A 4 -18.48 -21.96 -10.47
CA THR A 4 -17.18 -22.41 -9.97
C THR A 4 -16.06 -21.94 -10.88
N TYR A 5 -14.91 -21.61 -10.31
CA TYR A 5 -13.74 -21.13 -11.06
C TYR A 5 -12.44 -21.55 -10.39
N LYS A 6 -11.34 -21.47 -11.14
CA LYS A 6 -9.97 -21.69 -10.63
C LYS A 6 -9.21 -20.38 -10.59
N ALA A 7 -8.31 -20.24 -9.62
CA ALA A 7 -7.37 -19.10 -9.52
C ALA A 7 -6.11 -19.51 -8.76
N THR A 8 -4.92 -19.06 -9.20
CA THR A 8 -3.69 -19.18 -8.41
C THR A 8 -3.59 -17.98 -7.47
N GLY A 9 -3.38 -18.22 -6.16
CA GLY A 9 -3.52 -17.17 -5.14
C GLY A 9 -2.63 -17.31 -3.91
N ILE A 10 -2.15 -16.17 -3.40
CA ILE A 10 -1.36 -16.06 -2.17
C ILE A 10 -2.19 -15.42 -1.04
N ASN A 11 -2.18 -16.08 0.12
CA ASN A 11 -2.92 -15.63 1.30
C ASN A 11 -2.23 -14.42 1.96
N LEU A 12 -2.80 -13.22 1.82
CA LEU A 12 -2.29 -11.99 2.45
C LEU A 12 -2.77 -11.81 3.89
N LYS A 13 -4.01 -12.23 4.19
CA LYS A 13 -4.63 -12.08 5.50
C LYS A 13 -5.57 -13.23 5.79
N GLY A 14 -5.54 -13.76 7.00
CA GLY A 14 -6.53 -14.72 7.50
C GLY A 14 -7.09 -14.28 8.85
N VAL A 15 -8.40 -14.32 9.01
CA VAL A 15 -9.08 -14.11 10.30
C VAL A 15 -9.99 -15.30 10.63
N PRO A 16 -10.17 -15.67 11.92
CA PRO A 16 -11.16 -16.65 12.31
C PRO A 16 -12.57 -16.23 11.86
N MET A 17 -13.36 -17.19 11.38
CA MET A 17 -14.76 -17.00 11.03
C MET A 17 -15.58 -18.15 11.62
N GLY A 18 -16.55 -17.84 12.48
CA GLY A 18 -17.27 -18.85 13.26
C GLY A 18 -16.33 -19.74 14.08
N GLU A 19 -16.76 -20.98 14.32
CA GLU A 19 -16.03 -21.95 15.15
C GLU A 19 -14.85 -22.58 14.41
N SER A 20 -15.09 -23.08 13.19
CA SER A 20 -14.13 -23.94 12.47
C SER A 20 -13.44 -23.32 11.26
N ASP A 21 -13.82 -22.11 10.85
CA ASP A 21 -13.47 -21.60 9.52
C ASP A 21 -12.50 -20.42 9.62
N ARG A 22 -11.88 -20.08 8.48
CA ARG A 22 -11.11 -18.84 8.30
C ARG A 22 -11.69 -18.07 7.13
N LEU A 23 -11.72 -16.76 7.27
CA LEU A 23 -11.94 -15.84 6.16
C LEU A 23 -10.57 -15.34 5.69
N LEU A 24 -10.23 -15.70 4.46
CA LEU A 24 -8.97 -15.33 3.81
C LEU A 24 -9.20 -14.13 2.89
N THR A 25 -8.20 -13.24 2.84
CA THR A 25 -8.04 -12.24 1.79
C THR A 25 -6.83 -12.66 0.97
N ILE A 26 -7.04 -12.88 -0.32
CA ILE A 26 -6.12 -13.58 -1.20
C ILE A 26 -5.84 -12.66 -2.39
N LEU A 27 -4.57 -12.42 -2.69
CA LEU A 27 -4.17 -11.85 -3.96
C LEU A 27 -4.07 -13.00 -4.97
N THR A 28 -4.92 -12.98 -5.99
CA THR A 28 -4.89 -13.95 -7.09
C THR A 28 -4.31 -13.33 -8.34
N ARG A 29 -3.68 -14.17 -9.16
CA ARG A 29 -3.08 -13.75 -10.42
C ARG A 29 -4.16 -13.30 -11.41
N GLU A 30 -5.23 -14.08 -11.55
CA GLU A 30 -6.23 -13.91 -12.61
C GLU A 30 -7.39 -12.96 -12.25
N TYR A 31 -7.74 -12.82 -10.97
CA TYR A 31 -8.88 -12.01 -10.52
C TYR A 31 -8.51 -10.94 -9.48
N GLY A 32 -7.21 -10.79 -9.19
CA GLY A 32 -6.71 -9.80 -8.26
C GLY A 32 -7.16 -10.10 -6.82
N LEU A 33 -7.58 -9.07 -6.09
CA LEU A 33 -7.91 -9.21 -4.68
C LEU A 33 -9.29 -9.85 -4.47
N LEU A 34 -9.33 -11.04 -3.85
CA LEU A 34 -10.57 -11.71 -3.48
C LEU A 34 -10.67 -12.02 -1.99
N ARG A 35 -11.89 -12.32 -1.53
CA ARG A 35 -12.17 -12.75 -0.15
C ARG A 35 -12.94 -14.06 -0.18
N ALA A 36 -12.37 -15.09 0.43
CA ALA A 36 -12.94 -16.43 0.43
C ALA A 36 -12.95 -17.07 1.82
N VAL A 37 -14.01 -17.80 2.13
CA VAL A 37 -14.10 -18.66 3.32
C VAL A 37 -13.38 -19.97 3.03
N ALA A 38 -12.50 -20.38 3.95
CA ALA A 38 -11.84 -21.67 4.00
C ALA A 38 -12.56 -22.56 5.03
N PRO A 39 -13.53 -23.40 4.62
CA PRO A 39 -14.44 -24.08 5.54
C PRO A 39 -13.73 -25.17 6.33
N GLY A 40 -13.99 -25.25 7.63
CA GLY A 40 -13.36 -26.23 8.51
C GLY A 40 -11.83 -26.11 8.63
N SER A 41 -11.18 -25.08 8.08
CA SER A 41 -9.71 -24.92 8.07
C SER A 41 -9.07 -24.88 9.46
N ARG A 42 -9.82 -24.59 10.52
CA ARG A 42 -9.34 -24.63 11.92
C ARG A 42 -9.46 -26.01 12.57
N LYS A 43 -10.22 -26.96 12.02
CA LYS A 43 -10.30 -28.34 12.55
C LYS A 43 -8.93 -29.02 12.46
N HIS A 44 -8.66 -29.98 13.35
CA HIS A 44 -7.34 -30.63 13.44
C HIS A 44 -6.99 -31.37 12.14
N GLU A 45 -7.92 -32.20 11.65
CA GLU A 45 -7.77 -33.08 10.49
C GLU A 45 -8.14 -32.40 9.16
N SER A 46 -8.19 -31.07 9.13
CA SER A 46 -8.63 -30.34 7.93
C SER A 46 -7.53 -30.26 6.88
N GLY A 47 -7.80 -30.78 5.68
CA GLY A 47 -6.92 -30.60 4.52
C GLY A 47 -6.63 -29.14 4.19
N LEU A 48 -7.55 -28.22 4.52
CA LEU A 48 -7.36 -26.77 4.32
C LEU A 48 -6.54 -26.09 5.42
N ARG A 49 -6.14 -26.77 6.51
CA ARG A 49 -5.47 -26.15 7.66
C ARG A 49 -4.16 -25.43 7.31
N GLY A 50 -3.19 -26.17 6.75
CA GLY A 50 -1.91 -25.60 6.31
C GLY A 50 -2.08 -24.63 5.14
N ARG A 51 -2.90 -25.03 4.16
CA ARG A 51 -3.25 -24.27 2.95
C ARG A 51 -3.85 -22.88 3.24
N SER A 52 -4.46 -22.70 4.41
CA SER A 52 -5.05 -21.44 4.90
C SER A 52 -4.08 -20.63 5.80
N GLY A 53 -2.78 -20.93 5.79
CA GLY A 53 -1.74 -20.12 6.41
C GLY A 53 -1.47 -18.81 5.65
N LEU A 54 -0.82 -17.85 6.29
CA LEU A 54 -0.30 -16.66 5.60
C LEU A 54 0.84 -17.08 4.66
N PHE A 55 0.98 -16.36 3.54
CA PHE A 55 2.06 -16.57 2.57
C PHE A 55 2.16 -18.02 2.05
N VAL A 56 0.99 -18.66 1.89
CA VAL A 56 0.87 -19.92 1.14
C VAL A 56 0.27 -19.58 -0.22
N VAL A 57 0.97 -19.99 -1.28
CA VAL A 57 0.52 -19.93 -2.67
C VAL A 57 -0.21 -21.22 -2.98
N ASN A 58 -1.46 -21.12 -3.42
CA ASN A 58 -2.28 -22.28 -3.77
C ASN A 58 -2.92 -22.09 -5.15
N ASP A 59 -3.06 -23.18 -5.88
CA ASP A 59 -4.11 -23.32 -6.88
C ASP A 59 -5.43 -23.56 -6.15
N LEU A 60 -6.39 -22.67 -6.34
CA LEU A 60 -7.69 -22.68 -5.66
C LEU A 60 -8.78 -23.13 -6.61
N PHE A 61 -9.71 -23.94 -6.12
CA PHE A 61 -11.00 -24.18 -6.75
C PHE A 61 -12.10 -23.57 -5.88
N LEU A 62 -12.82 -22.59 -6.43
CA LEU A 62 -13.67 -21.65 -5.70
C LEU A 62 -15.11 -21.74 -6.20
N ALA A 63 -16.08 -21.63 -5.29
CA ALA A 63 -17.46 -21.28 -5.62
C ALA A 63 -17.67 -19.77 -5.44
N LYS A 64 -18.15 -19.09 -6.48
CA LYS A 64 -18.51 -17.66 -6.43
C LYS A 64 -19.73 -17.47 -5.53
N GLY A 65 -19.60 -16.62 -4.51
CA GLY A 65 -20.66 -16.29 -3.57
C GLY A 65 -21.16 -14.85 -3.71
N ARG A 66 -22.12 -14.47 -2.87
CA ARG A 66 -22.62 -13.09 -2.78
C ARG A 66 -21.73 -12.25 -1.87
N GLY A 67 -20.54 -11.89 -2.36
CA GLY A 67 -19.57 -11.01 -1.69
C GLY A 67 -18.48 -11.72 -0.85
N LEU A 68 -18.66 -13.00 -0.54
CA LEU A 68 -17.61 -13.90 -0.05
C LEU A 68 -17.67 -15.20 -0.86
N ASP A 69 -16.55 -15.57 -1.45
CA ASP A 69 -16.43 -16.84 -2.16
C ASP A 69 -16.13 -17.99 -1.18
N LYS A 70 -16.21 -19.23 -1.65
CA LYS A 70 -15.96 -20.42 -0.82
C LYS A 70 -14.88 -21.28 -1.47
N ILE A 71 -13.79 -21.54 -0.74
CA ILE A 71 -12.78 -22.51 -1.15
C ILE A 71 -13.40 -23.91 -1.08
N ILE A 72 -13.45 -24.59 -2.21
CA ILE A 72 -13.86 -25.99 -2.33
C ILE A 72 -12.64 -26.88 -2.16
N GLN A 73 -11.58 -26.59 -2.91
CA GLN A 73 -10.28 -27.24 -2.85
C GLN A 73 -9.19 -26.17 -2.96
N ALA A 74 -8.01 -26.51 -2.44
CA ALA A 74 -6.79 -25.73 -2.59
C ALA A 74 -5.64 -26.73 -2.69
N ASP A 75 -4.66 -26.49 -3.53
CA ASP A 75 -3.45 -27.29 -3.64
C ASP A 75 -2.24 -26.36 -3.57
N SER A 76 -1.38 -26.55 -2.57
CA SER A 76 -0.26 -25.64 -2.33
C SER A 76 0.82 -25.85 -3.38
N LEU A 77 1.17 -24.77 -4.08
CA LEU A 77 2.28 -24.72 -5.02
C LEU A 77 3.58 -24.34 -4.32
N GLU A 78 3.50 -23.35 -3.43
CA GLU A 78 4.62 -22.81 -2.67
C GLU A 78 4.15 -22.32 -1.30
N SER A 79 5.05 -22.30 -0.33
CA SER A 79 4.79 -21.78 1.01
C SER A 79 6.10 -21.31 1.61
N PHE A 80 6.07 -20.22 2.37
CA PHE A 80 7.26 -19.60 2.93
C PHE A 80 7.35 -19.74 4.47
N PRO A 81 7.43 -20.98 5.03
CA PRO A 81 7.36 -21.22 6.47
C PRO A 81 8.46 -20.52 7.28
N LYS A 82 9.68 -20.35 6.75
CA LYS A 82 10.80 -19.75 7.48
C LYS A 82 10.59 -18.25 7.72
N LEU A 83 9.72 -17.58 6.96
CA LEU A 83 9.31 -16.19 7.25
C LEU A 83 8.73 -16.08 8.65
N SER A 84 8.02 -17.10 9.14
CA SER A 84 7.43 -17.11 10.49
C SER A 84 8.42 -17.47 11.62
N LEU A 85 9.64 -17.89 11.27
CA LEU A 85 10.67 -18.33 12.23
C LEU A 85 11.64 -17.19 12.63
N ASP A 86 11.75 -16.13 11.83
CA ASP A 86 12.48 -14.89 12.18
C ASP A 86 11.50 -13.70 12.16
N LEU A 87 11.39 -12.98 13.28
CA LEU A 87 10.50 -11.84 13.43
C LEU A 87 10.80 -10.71 12.42
N ARG A 88 12.06 -10.51 12.02
CA ARG A 88 12.46 -9.53 11.00
C ARG A 88 11.94 -9.93 9.63
N LYS A 89 12.06 -11.21 9.25
CA LYS A 89 11.51 -11.76 8.01
C LYS A 89 9.98 -11.67 8.01
N LEU A 90 9.33 -12.02 9.11
CA LEU A 90 7.88 -11.92 9.25
C LEU A 90 7.39 -10.49 9.08
N THR A 91 8.06 -9.53 9.72
CA THR A 91 7.71 -8.11 9.65
C THR A 91 7.87 -7.57 8.24
N ALA A 92 9.00 -7.86 7.56
CA ALA A 92 9.23 -7.46 6.17
C ALA A 92 8.19 -8.08 5.21
N ALA A 93 7.86 -9.36 5.39
CA ALA A 93 6.83 -10.05 4.59
C ALA A 93 5.44 -9.44 4.78
N GLN A 94 5.04 -9.15 6.03
CA GLN A 94 3.77 -8.49 6.35
C GLN A 94 3.70 -7.07 5.78
N TYR A 95 4.82 -6.33 5.80
CA TYR A 95 4.94 -5.01 5.21
C TYR A 95 4.65 -5.03 3.69
N LEU A 96 5.33 -5.91 2.94
CA LEU A 96 5.11 -6.04 1.50
C LEU A 96 3.70 -6.55 1.17
N ALA A 97 3.14 -7.45 1.99
CA ALA A 97 1.76 -7.91 1.85
C ALA A 97 0.73 -6.81 2.14
N GLU A 98 0.99 -5.88 3.06
CA GLU A 98 0.18 -4.67 3.25
C GLU A 98 0.25 -3.73 2.04
N LEU A 99 1.44 -3.48 1.50
CA LEU A 99 1.59 -2.69 0.27
C LEU A 99 0.81 -3.34 -0.89
N ALA A 100 0.89 -4.67 -1.04
CA ALA A 100 0.12 -5.41 -2.04
C ALA A 100 -1.39 -5.25 -1.82
N LEU A 101 -1.86 -5.39 -0.57
CA LEU A 101 -3.26 -5.23 -0.19
C LEU A 101 -3.81 -3.82 -0.44
N TYR A 102 -2.96 -2.79 -0.43
CA TYR A 102 -3.35 -1.40 -0.71
C TYR A 102 -3.42 -1.07 -2.20
N GLN A 103 -2.69 -1.82 -3.04
CA GLN A 103 -2.65 -1.63 -4.49
C GLN A 103 -3.60 -2.56 -5.26
N ALA A 104 -3.82 -3.77 -4.75
CA ALA A 104 -4.55 -4.82 -5.45
C ALA A 104 -6.03 -4.45 -5.68
N LEU A 105 -6.44 -4.47 -6.94
CA LEU A 105 -7.84 -4.29 -7.35
C LEU A 105 -8.53 -5.66 -7.43
N SER A 106 -9.84 -5.69 -7.19
CA SER A 106 -10.67 -6.89 -7.33
C SER A 106 -11.20 -7.05 -8.76
N GLU A 107 -11.47 -8.31 -9.15
CA GLU A 107 -12.16 -8.69 -10.39
C GLU A 107 -11.40 -8.34 -11.69
N GLN A 108 -10.07 -8.20 -11.60
CA GLN A 108 -9.18 -8.01 -12.75
C GLN A 108 -7.83 -8.71 -12.52
N PRO A 109 -7.12 -9.17 -13.57
CA PRO A 109 -5.78 -9.74 -13.43
C PRO A 109 -4.79 -8.79 -12.77
N GLN A 110 -3.87 -9.35 -11.98
CA GLN A 110 -2.84 -8.65 -11.20
C GLN A 110 -1.49 -9.39 -11.29
N HIS A 111 -1.09 -9.80 -12.50
CA HIS A 111 0.09 -10.65 -12.73
C HIS A 111 1.35 -10.05 -12.10
N ASP A 112 1.73 -8.82 -12.49
CA ASP A 112 2.98 -8.19 -12.05
C ASP A 112 3.03 -7.98 -10.53
N LEU A 113 1.91 -7.64 -9.90
CA LEU A 113 1.80 -7.44 -8.45
C LEU A 113 1.90 -8.78 -7.69
N PHE A 114 1.28 -9.84 -8.22
CA PHE A 114 1.36 -11.18 -7.66
C PHE A 114 2.79 -11.74 -7.79
N ASP A 115 3.35 -11.72 -9.01
CA ASP A 115 4.66 -12.28 -9.34
C ASP A 115 5.77 -11.54 -8.57
N THR A 116 5.68 -10.20 -8.45
CA THR A 116 6.64 -9.39 -7.68
C THR A 116 6.56 -9.68 -6.18
N LEU A 117 5.35 -9.75 -5.60
CA LEU A 117 5.20 -10.08 -4.19
C LEU A 117 5.75 -11.50 -3.89
N GLN A 118 5.44 -12.48 -4.74
CA GLN A 118 5.94 -13.85 -4.58
C GLN A 118 7.48 -13.88 -4.65
N ALA A 119 8.09 -13.18 -5.61
CA ALA A 119 9.55 -13.08 -5.72
C ALA A 119 10.18 -12.43 -4.48
N SER A 120 9.65 -11.31 -3.99
CA SER A 120 10.18 -10.65 -2.78
C SER A 120 10.03 -11.53 -1.53
N LEU A 121 8.93 -12.30 -1.39
CA LEU A 121 8.75 -13.22 -0.27
C LEU A 121 9.73 -14.40 -0.32
N SER A 122 9.98 -14.95 -1.51
CA SER A 122 10.96 -16.03 -1.71
C SER A 122 12.39 -15.56 -1.40
N GLN A 123 12.75 -14.33 -1.79
CA GLN A 123 14.02 -13.69 -1.44
C GLN A 123 14.14 -13.48 0.08
N LEU A 124 13.12 -12.88 0.73
CA LEU A 124 13.10 -12.67 2.18
C LEU A 124 13.16 -13.99 2.97
N GLU A 125 12.59 -15.07 2.46
CA GLU A 125 12.67 -16.37 3.13
C GLU A 125 14.12 -16.92 3.14
N GLN A 126 14.83 -16.74 2.04
CA GLN A 126 16.21 -17.21 1.86
C GLN A 126 17.27 -16.29 2.46
N ALA A 127 16.98 -15.00 2.63
CA ALA A 127 17.89 -13.96 3.11
C ALA A 127 18.61 -14.29 4.43
N ASP A 128 19.87 -13.88 4.56
CA ASP A 128 20.53 -13.81 5.86
C ASP A 128 20.12 -12.54 6.62
N GLY A 129 20.41 -12.48 7.92
CA GLY A 129 19.87 -11.45 8.83
C GLY A 129 20.20 -10.00 8.47
N GLU A 130 21.28 -9.78 7.71
CA GLU A 130 21.73 -8.45 7.26
C GLU A 130 21.03 -8.02 5.95
N ASP A 131 20.65 -8.96 5.10
CA ASP A 131 20.02 -8.70 3.79
C ASP A 131 18.52 -8.40 3.86
N ILE A 132 17.85 -8.75 4.97
CA ILE A 132 16.40 -8.59 5.13
C ILE A 132 15.95 -7.14 4.88
N LEU A 133 16.68 -6.16 5.43
CA LEU A 133 16.32 -4.74 5.32
C LEU A 133 16.61 -4.17 3.91
N PRO A 134 17.79 -4.42 3.28
CA PRO A 134 18.03 -4.16 1.86
C PRO A 134 16.95 -4.72 0.93
N LEU A 135 16.59 -6.01 1.10
CA LEU A 135 15.56 -6.68 0.28
C LEU A 135 14.16 -6.07 0.49
N LEU A 136 13.82 -5.71 1.73
CA LEU A 136 12.57 -4.98 2.01
C LEU A 136 12.55 -3.62 1.31
N VAL A 137 13.63 -2.82 1.42
CA VAL A 137 13.73 -1.50 0.79
C VAL A 137 13.64 -1.60 -0.74
N GLN A 138 14.28 -2.60 -1.34
CA GLN A 138 14.13 -2.93 -2.76
C GLN A 138 12.68 -3.30 -3.11
N GLY A 139 12.05 -4.19 -2.33
CA GLY A 139 10.64 -4.57 -2.51
C GLY A 139 9.69 -3.38 -2.41
N ILE A 140 9.90 -2.46 -1.46
CA ILE A 140 9.12 -1.23 -1.33
C ILE A 140 9.25 -0.38 -2.61
N MET A 141 10.47 -0.18 -3.13
CA MET A 141 10.68 0.58 -4.38
C MET A 141 9.99 -0.09 -5.59
N GLN A 142 10.10 -1.41 -5.73
CA GLN A 142 9.43 -2.18 -6.79
C GLN A 142 7.90 -2.02 -6.71
N MET A 143 7.33 -2.12 -5.51
CA MET A 143 5.89 -1.98 -5.27
C MET A 143 5.40 -0.55 -5.56
N ILE A 144 6.11 0.49 -5.12
CA ILE A 144 5.78 1.90 -5.44
C ILE A 144 5.84 2.16 -6.96
N ARG A 145 6.78 1.51 -7.66
CA ARG A 145 6.91 1.58 -9.12
C ARG A 145 5.73 0.91 -9.84
N LEU A 146 5.30 -0.28 -9.39
CA LEU A 146 4.12 -0.97 -9.92
C LEU A 146 2.82 -0.20 -9.69
N ALA A 147 2.69 0.51 -8.56
CA ALA A 147 1.58 1.43 -8.30
C ALA A 147 1.51 2.64 -9.27
N GLY A 148 2.52 2.84 -10.12
CA GLY A 148 2.60 3.96 -11.07
C GLY A 148 2.95 5.29 -10.41
N VAL A 149 3.54 5.26 -9.21
CA VAL A 149 3.92 6.45 -8.42
C VAL A 149 5.41 6.44 -8.05
N ALA A 150 6.27 5.87 -8.90
CA ALA A 150 7.71 5.87 -8.69
C ALA A 150 8.26 7.28 -8.39
N PRO A 151 9.10 7.47 -7.37
CA PRO A 151 9.70 8.76 -7.08
C PRO A 151 10.68 9.19 -8.17
N GLU A 152 10.78 10.50 -8.40
CA GLU A 152 11.90 11.11 -9.10
C GLU A 152 13.18 10.98 -8.24
N VAL A 153 14.23 10.40 -8.82
CA VAL A 153 15.50 10.08 -8.14
C VAL A 153 16.74 10.71 -8.78
N GLU A 154 16.61 11.42 -9.90
CA GLU A 154 17.77 12.06 -10.57
C GLU A 154 17.70 13.58 -10.53
N LEU A 155 16.52 14.13 -10.86
CA LEU A 155 16.29 15.56 -10.97
C LEU A 155 15.54 16.11 -9.75
N CYS A 156 15.63 17.42 -9.55
CA CYS A 156 14.70 18.10 -8.66
C CYS A 156 13.30 18.11 -9.29
N SER A 157 12.31 17.50 -8.64
CA SER A 157 10.94 17.42 -9.15
C SER A 157 10.28 18.79 -9.42
N VAL A 158 10.73 19.83 -8.71
CA VAL A 158 10.23 21.21 -8.85
C VAL A 158 11.02 22.02 -9.89
N THR A 159 12.36 22.04 -9.82
CA THR A 159 13.19 22.92 -10.69
C THR A 159 13.71 22.23 -11.94
N ARG A 160 13.53 20.90 -12.05
CA ARG A 160 14.06 20.02 -13.10
C ARG A 160 15.58 20.05 -13.29
N LYS A 161 16.32 20.65 -12.35
CA LYS A 161 17.78 20.66 -12.33
C LYS A 161 18.32 19.37 -11.69
N PRO A 162 19.44 18.81 -12.16
CA PRO A 162 20.10 17.69 -11.51
C PRO A 162 20.42 18.00 -10.04
N ILE A 163 20.26 17.02 -9.16
CA ILE A 163 20.82 17.07 -7.81
C ILE A 163 22.29 16.67 -7.91
N ALA A 164 23.21 17.57 -7.58
CA ALA A 164 24.64 17.28 -7.58
C ALA A 164 24.95 16.13 -6.61
N GLU A 165 25.93 15.29 -6.94
CA GLU A 165 26.41 14.28 -6.00
C GLU A 165 27.12 14.95 -4.81
N GLY A 166 26.75 14.54 -3.61
CA GLY A 166 27.30 15.08 -2.38
C GLY A 166 28.67 14.51 -2.07
N ASN A 167 29.60 15.36 -1.63
CA ASN A 167 30.81 14.88 -0.96
C ASN A 167 30.43 14.36 0.44
N THR A 168 30.72 13.09 0.73
CA THR A 168 30.48 12.40 2.00
C THR A 168 31.23 13.02 3.19
N GLN A 169 32.30 13.78 2.94
CA GLN A 169 33.08 14.50 3.95
C GLN A 169 32.45 15.84 4.38
N ALA A 170 31.51 16.37 3.60
CA ALA A 170 30.80 17.60 3.92
C ALA A 170 29.43 17.30 4.56
N ARG A 171 28.85 18.26 5.29
CA ARG A 171 27.45 18.20 5.78
C ARG A 171 26.44 18.43 4.64
N TRP A 172 26.69 17.81 3.49
CA TRP A 172 25.91 17.94 2.27
C TRP A 172 24.56 17.23 2.43
N GLN A 173 23.47 17.86 1.97
CA GLN A 173 22.12 17.28 2.01
C GLN A 173 21.31 17.65 0.77
N ALA A 174 20.45 16.72 0.33
CA ALA A 174 19.30 16.96 -0.54
C ALA A 174 17.99 16.80 0.24
N GLY A 175 16.87 17.14 -0.38
CA GLY A 175 15.54 16.85 0.15
C GLY A 175 14.84 15.75 -0.65
N PHE A 176 13.98 14.99 0.01
CA PHE A 176 13.06 14.02 -0.58
C PHE A 176 11.67 14.27 -0.03
N HIS A 177 10.70 14.58 -0.90
CA HIS A 177 9.41 15.11 -0.48
C HIS A 177 8.25 14.43 -1.21
N PRO A 178 7.36 13.71 -0.50
CA PRO A 178 6.26 12.97 -1.12
C PRO A 178 5.36 13.85 -2.00
N ALA A 179 4.92 15.00 -1.47
CA ALA A 179 4.08 15.96 -2.19
C ALA A 179 4.77 16.65 -3.39
N ALA A 180 6.10 16.61 -3.48
CA ALA A 180 6.83 17.10 -4.65
C ALA A 180 7.05 16.00 -5.71
N GLY A 181 6.79 14.73 -5.39
CA GLY A 181 7.02 13.59 -6.27
C GLY A 181 8.42 12.96 -6.18
N GLY A 182 9.22 13.27 -5.17
CA GLY A 182 10.55 12.68 -4.97
C GLY A 182 11.62 13.70 -4.58
N LEU A 183 12.79 13.65 -5.23
CA LEU A 183 13.92 14.51 -4.92
C LEU A 183 13.65 16.00 -5.15
N VAL A 184 14.19 16.82 -4.25
CA VAL A 184 14.18 18.28 -4.34
C VAL A 184 15.52 18.87 -3.88
N GLN A 185 15.91 20.01 -4.45
CA GLN A 185 17.04 20.78 -3.95
C GLN A 185 16.77 21.24 -2.51
N LEU A 186 17.79 21.27 -1.65
CA LEU A 186 17.62 21.60 -0.22
C LEU A 186 16.94 22.98 -0.01
N SER A 187 17.29 23.98 -0.83
CA SER A 187 16.67 25.31 -0.79
C SER A 187 15.20 25.34 -1.25
N VAL A 188 14.73 24.31 -1.96
CA VAL A 188 13.32 24.10 -2.31
C VAL A 188 12.62 23.34 -1.19
N PHE A 189 13.26 22.30 -0.66
CA PHE A 189 12.78 21.53 0.50
C PHE A 189 12.48 22.43 1.71
N ASP A 190 13.40 23.34 2.04
CA ASP A 190 13.24 24.25 3.17
C ASP A 190 12.06 25.22 2.94
N LYS A 191 11.81 25.65 1.70
CA LYS A 191 10.63 26.47 1.36
C LYS A 191 9.32 25.70 1.47
N ILE A 192 9.28 24.45 1.00
CA ILE A 192 8.09 23.58 1.10
C ILE A 192 7.77 23.34 2.57
N THR A 193 8.73 22.84 3.35
CA THR A 193 8.51 22.51 4.76
C THR A 193 8.31 23.75 5.65
N HIS A 194 8.77 24.94 5.25
CA HIS A 194 8.39 26.19 5.90
C HIS A 194 6.93 26.54 5.59
N ARG A 195 6.49 26.45 4.33
CA ARG A 195 5.09 26.68 3.98
C ARG A 195 4.16 25.71 4.69
N GLU A 196 4.49 24.43 4.77
CA GLU A 196 3.63 23.44 5.45
C GLU A 196 3.52 23.66 6.96
N ARG A 197 4.54 24.24 7.60
CA ARG A 197 4.54 24.56 9.04
C ARG A 197 3.93 25.90 9.39
N TYR A 198 3.93 26.86 8.46
CA TYR A 198 3.55 28.25 8.71
C TYR A 198 2.50 28.80 7.73
N ALA A 199 1.86 27.95 6.92
CA ALA A 199 0.69 28.36 6.14
C ALA A 199 -0.43 28.79 7.10
N PRO A 200 -0.99 30.00 6.96
CA PRO A 200 -2.12 30.42 7.77
C PRO A 200 -3.31 29.49 7.53
N THR A 201 -3.95 29.07 8.61
CA THR A 201 -5.17 28.26 8.57
C THR A 201 -6.37 29.13 8.19
N GLY A 202 -6.48 29.44 6.89
CA GLY A 202 -7.57 30.21 6.31
C GLY A 202 -7.37 31.74 6.33
N ASP A 203 -8.01 32.40 5.37
CA ASP A 203 -8.35 33.82 5.33
C ASP A 203 -7.20 34.87 5.29
N ASP A 204 -6.17 34.63 4.47
CA ASP A 204 -5.29 35.71 3.97
C ASP A 204 -5.39 35.83 2.43
N PRO A 205 -5.97 36.91 1.87
CA PRO A 205 -6.20 37.06 0.43
C PRO A 205 -4.93 37.36 -0.39
N ALA A 206 -3.74 37.44 0.22
CA ALA A 206 -2.51 37.86 -0.46
C ALA A 206 -1.81 36.77 -1.33
N PHE A 207 -2.20 35.49 -1.24
CA PHE A 207 -1.47 34.40 -1.90
C PHE A 207 -2.40 33.38 -2.59
N PRO A 208 -2.37 33.27 -3.94
CA PRO A 208 -3.24 32.34 -4.65
C PRO A 208 -2.86 30.87 -4.36
N ASP A 209 -3.88 30.02 -4.33
CA ASP A 209 -3.74 28.59 -4.06
C ASP A 209 -2.76 27.90 -5.02
N VAL A 210 -1.89 27.06 -4.45
CA VAL A 210 -1.24 26.03 -5.27
C VAL A 210 -2.25 24.91 -5.42
N VAL A 211 -2.92 24.91 -6.57
CA VAL A 211 -3.80 23.82 -7.00
C VAL A 211 -2.99 22.53 -6.94
N PRO A 212 -3.41 21.51 -6.16
CA PRO A 212 -2.80 20.20 -6.23
C PRO A 212 -2.91 19.68 -7.67
N PHE A 213 -1.83 19.12 -8.22
CA PHE A 213 -1.87 18.52 -9.55
C PHE A 213 -2.91 17.39 -9.55
N ALA A 214 -4.08 17.66 -10.11
CA ALA A 214 -5.17 16.70 -10.17
C ALA A 214 -4.73 15.51 -11.04
N ASN A 215 -4.67 14.33 -10.44
CA ASN A 215 -4.28 13.11 -11.12
C ASN A 215 -5.40 12.68 -12.08
N ASN A 216 -5.39 13.23 -13.29
CA ASN A 216 -6.53 13.19 -14.21
C ASN A 216 -6.71 11.83 -14.89
N ARG A 217 -7.18 10.84 -14.12
CA ARG A 217 -7.78 9.61 -14.66
C ARG A 217 -9.28 9.83 -14.84
N ASN A 218 -9.67 10.38 -16.00
CA ASN A 218 -10.90 10.03 -16.73
C ASN A 218 -11.01 10.88 -18.01
N SER A 219 -10.53 10.34 -19.13
CA SER A 219 -11.03 10.72 -20.46
C SER A 219 -11.88 9.58 -20.99
N THR A 220 -13.20 9.74 -20.98
CA THR A 220 -14.12 8.78 -21.59
C THR A 220 -15.14 9.53 -22.42
N ARG A 221 -14.94 9.45 -23.75
CA ARG A 221 -15.93 9.69 -24.82
C ARG A 221 -16.72 11.00 -24.74
N GLU A 222 -16.29 11.95 -25.56
CA GLU A 222 -17.21 12.93 -26.14
C GLU A 222 -18.29 12.17 -26.95
N GLY A 223 -19.56 12.51 -26.72
CA GLY A 223 -20.71 12.01 -27.46
C GLY A 223 -21.26 13.10 -28.37
N GLU A 224 -21.60 12.71 -29.59
CA GLU A 224 -22.09 13.61 -30.64
C GLU A 224 -23.42 14.29 -30.25
N ALA A 225 -23.62 15.52 -30.74
CA ALA A 225 -24.83 16.29 -30.50
C ALA A 225 -25.67 16.44 -31.78
N GLY A 226 -27.00 16.38 -31.61
CA GLY A 226 -27.92 17.13 -32.46
C GLY A 226 -28.89 16.33 -33.33
N SER A 227 -30.13 16.18 -32.87
CA SER A 227 -31.32 16.87 -33.44
C SER A 227 -32.62 16.07 -33.29
N THR A 228 -33.68 16.71 -32.77
CA THR A 228 -35.09 16.52 -33.15
C THR A 228 -35.97 17.58 -32.47
N SER A 229 -37.04 17.99 -33.17
CA SER A 229 -37.98 19.07 -32.82
C SER A 229 -39.24 18.56 -32.03
N PRO A 230 -40.14 19.44 -31.55
CA PRO A 230 -40.87 19.21 -30.28
C PRO A 230 -42.37 18.86 -30.33
N GLU A 231 -42.89 18.43 -29.16
CA GLU A 231 -44.28 18.49 -28.64
C GLU A 231 -45.39 17.61 -29.32
N PRO A 232 -46.58 17.34 -28.68
CA PRO A 232 -47.16 17.94 -27.47
C PRO A 232 -47.73 16.99 -26.36
N LYS A 233 -48.27 17.63 -25.29
CA LYS A 233 -49.07 17.15 -24.13
C LYS A 233 -50.42 16.48 -24.53
N PRO A 234 -51.10 15.66 -23.68
CA PRO A 234 -51.63 15.96 -22.33
C PRO A 234 -51.32 14.86 -21.26
N SER A 235 -51.86 14.80 -20.03
CA SER A 235 -52.99 15.47 -19.36
C SER A 235 -52.80 15.63 -17.83
N ALA A 236 -53.85 15.98 -17.08
CA ALA A 236 -53.90 16.17 -15.62
C ALA A 236 -54.81 15.15 -14.88
N PHE A 237 -54.62 14.99 -13.56
CA PHE A 237 -55.72 14.79 -12.59
C PHE A 237 -55.30 15.22 -11.15
N GLN A 238 -56.22 15.82 -10.39
CA GLN A 238 -56.05 16.32 -9.01
C GLN A 238 -57.18 15.81 -8.09
N THR A 239 -56.84 15.46 -6.83
CA THR A 239 -57.71 15.51 -5.61
C THR A 239 -56.75 15.40 -4.39
N GLN A 240 -56.66 16.27 -3.38
CA GLN A 240 -57.63 16.70 -2.34
C GLN A 240 -58.24 15.51 -1.56
N SER A 241 -58.31 15.43 -0.20
CA SER A 241 -57.86 16.27 0.94
C SER A 241 -57.83 15.45 2.27
N ALA A 242 -57.42 16.09 3.39
CA ALA A 242 -57.27 15.58 4.79
C ALA A 242 -58.57 14.98 5.44
N PRO A 243 -58.61 14.35 6.66
CA PRO A 243 -57.85 14.69 7.89
C PRO A 243 -57.35 13.56 8.84
N THR A 244 -56.60 13.97 9.86
CA THR A 244 -56.03 13.20 10.99
C THR A 244 -57.08 12.72 12.01
N PRO A 245 -56.81 11.65 12.77
CA PRO A 245 -56.95 11.74 14.23
C PRO A 245 -55.76 11.16 15.02
N GLU A 246 -55.54 11.71 16.21
CA GLU A 246 -54.47 11.35 17.15
C GLU A 246 -54.65 9.95 17.76
N ARG A 247 -53.55 9.19 17.94
CA ARG A 247 -53.36 8.27 19.08
C ARG A 247 -51.90 8.24 19.53
N ARG A 248 -51.73 7.95 20.82
CA ARG A 248 -50.53 8.20 21.62
C ARG A 248 -49.49 7.09 21.55
N ASP A 249 -48.23 7.51 21.57
CA ASP A 249 -47.07 6.92 22.25
C ASP A 249 -47.00 5.40 22.44
N VAL A 250 -46.13 4.76 21.65
CA VAL A 250 -45.30 3.64 22.11
C VAL A 250 -43.85 3.95 21.71
N GLN A 251 -42.92 3.79 22.65
CA GLN A 251 -41.51 4.13 22.46
C GLN A 251 -40.81 3.14 21.53
N GLU A 252 -40.41 3.58 20.33
CA GLU A 252 -39.34 2.92 19.58
C GLU A 252 -38.02 3.62 19.84
N GLY A 253 -37.08 2.90 20.45
CA GLY A 253 -35.75 3.42 20.75
C GLY A 253 -34.95 3.67 19.46
N THR A 254 -34.60 4.93 19.21
CA THR A 254 -33.72 5.34 18.12
C THR A 254 -32.40 4.55 18.18
N LEU A 255 -32.28 3.52 17.34
CA LEU A 255 -31.00 2.88 17.06
C LEU A 255 -30.11 3.90 16.36
N VAL A 256 -29.27 4.58 17.16
CA VAL A 256 -28.22 5.47 16.69
C VAL A 256 -27.33 4.66 15.76
N ARG A 257 -27.54 4.85 14.46
CA ARG A 257 -26.72 4.29 13.39
C ARG A 257 -25.35 4.92 13.51
N GLN A 258 -24.48 4.32 14.33
CA GLN A 258 -23.09 4.73 14.48
C GLN A 258 -22.39 4.59 13.13
N SER A 259 -22.41 5.66 12.35
CA SER A 259 -21.51 5.87 11.25
C SER A 259 -20.11 5.86 11.82
N ARG A 260 -19.44 4.71 11.76
CA ARG A 260 -18.00 4.61 11.96
C ARG A 260 -17.33 5.40 10.85
N GLY A 261 -17.19 6.70 11.07
CA GLY A 261 -16.41 7.59 10.23
C GLY A 261 -15.02 6.99 10.14
N SER A 262 -14.65 6.54 8.95
CA SER A 262 -13.27 6.18 8.66
C SER A 262 -12.48 7.48 8.69
N TYR A 263 -11.92 7.79 9.86
CA TYR A 263 -10.88 8.78 9.98
C TYR A 263 -9.69 8.28 9.16
N ARG A 264 -9.67 8.68 7.88
CA ARG A 264 -8.47 8.66 7.05
C ARG A 264 -7.45 9.57 7.74
N SER A 265 -6.64 8.98 8.62
CA SER A 265 -5.47 9.64 9.18
C SER A 265 -4.56 9.98 8.01
N ARG A 266 -4.63 11.24 7.56
CA ARG A 266 -3.76 11.75 6.50
C ARG A 266 -2.35 11.68 7.06
N ALA A 267 -1.54 10.76 6.54
CA ALA A 267 -0.19 10.55 7.04
C ALA A 267 0.57 11.90 7.03
N PRO A 268 1.34 12.23 8.08
CA PRO A 268 2.01 13.52 8.16
C PRO A 268 2.90 13.70 6.93
N VAL A 269 2.68 14.80 6.21
CA VAL A 269 3.47 15.16 5.03
C VAL A 269 4.80 15.70 5.52
N ALA A 270 5.71 14.80 5.89
CA ALA A 270 7.05 15.12 6.32
C ALA A 270 8.03 14.69 5.24
N GLY A 271 8.61 15.66 4.53
CA GLY A 271 9.79 15.41 3.73
C GLY A 271 10.98 14.95 4.58
N THR A 272 11.86 14.15 3.99
CA THR A 272 13.12 13.69 4.62
C THR A 272 14.30 14.42 3.97
N ARG A 273 15.32 14.79 4.75
CA ARG A 273 16.60 15.25 4.20
C ARG A 273 17.51 14.04 4.00
N LEU A 274 18.12 13.93 2.82
CA LEU A 274 19.02 12.83 2.46
C LEU A 274 20.48 13.31 2.49
N THR A 275 21.35 12.49 3.07
CA THR A 275 22.81 12.53 2.96
C THR A 275 23.27 12.08 1.58
N ALA A 276 24.58 12.17 1.32
CA ALA A 276 25.18 11.67 0.08
C ALA A 276 24.97 10.16 -0.12
N ASN A 277 25.14 9.35 0.95
CA ASN A 277 24.96 7.90 0.90
C ASN A 277 23.51 7.52 0.63
N GLU A 278 22.56 8.20 1.29
CA GLU A 278 21.12 7.95 1.09
C GLU A 278 20.66 8.36 -0.32
N LEU A 279 21.22 9.43 -0.90
CA LEU A 279 20.96 9.78 -2.30
C LEU A 279 21.54 8.73 -3.27
N ALA A 280 22.78 8.29 -3.06
CA ALA A 280 23.41 7.26 -3.90
C ALA A 280 22.59 5.96 -3.87
N LEU A 281 22.14 5.54 -2.69
CA LEU A 281 21.25 4.40 -2.52
C LEU A 281 19.90 4.60 -3.23
N LEU A 282 19.25 5.77 -3.07
CA LEU A 282 17.97 6.05 -3.72
C LEU A 282 18.08 5.98 -5.26
N ARG A 283 19.17 6.51 -5.83
CA ARG A 283 19.47 6.41 -7.26
C ARG A 283 19.67 4.96 -7.70
N GLN A 284 20.45 4.19 -6.95
CA GLN A 284 20.67 2.76 -7.23
C GLN A 284 19.36 1.97 -7.22
N LEU A 285 18.47 2.24 -6.25
CA LEU A 285 17.14 1.62 -6.16
C LEU A 285 16.20 2.03 -7.31
N GLY A 286 16.29 3.26 -7.81
CA GLY A 286 15.44 3.75 -8.91
C GLY A 286 15.84 3.26 -10.30
N ARG A 287 17.09 2.79 -10.49
CA ARG A 287 17.55 2.18 -11.74
C ARG A 287 16.68 0.97 -12.09
N SER A 288 16.30 0.88 -13.36
CA SER A 288 15.52 -0.27 -13.84
C SER A 288 16.46 -1.44 -14.17
N PRO A 289 16.08 -2.71 -13.89
CA PRO A 289 16.89 -3.88 -14.27
C PRO A 289 17.09 -4.09 -15.79
N GLN A 290 16.59 -3.20 -16.66
CA GLN A 290 16.53 -3.40 -18.10
C GLN A 290 17.78 -2.93 -18.87
N THR A 291 18.74 -2.29 -18.21
CA THR A 291 20.04 -1.93 -18.81
C THR A 291 21.09 -2.99 -18.48
N GLY A 292 21.52 -3.76 -19.48
CA GLY A 292 22.40 -4.93 -19.40
C GLY A 292 23.85 -4.68 -18.99
N SER A 293 24.06 -3.88 -17.95
CA SER A 293 25.32 -3.68 -17.23
C SER A 293 25.01 -3.78 -15.74
N GLU A 294 24.77 -5.00 -15.25
CA GLU A 294 24.47 -5.26 -13.86
C GLU A 294 25.75 -5.15 -13.00
N GLU A 295 26.00 -3.97 -12.45
CA GLU A 295 26.65 -3.88 -11.14
C GLU A 295 25.71 -4.56 -10.12
N PRO A 296 26.15 -5.60 -9.40
CA PRO A 296 25.28 -6.33 -8.49
C PRO A 296 24.74 -5.41 -7.38
N PHE A 297 23.54 -5.70 -6.89
CA PHE A 297 22.99 -5.03 -5.72
C PHE A 297 23.75 -5.48 -4.46
N VAL A 298 24.83 -4.76 -4.13
CA VAL A 298 25.66 -5.06 -2.96
C VAL A 298 25.03 -4.45 -1.70
N ALA A 299 24.24 -5.26 -0.98
CA ALA A 299 23.62 -4.88 0.30
C ALA A 299 24.63 -4.28 1.30
N SER A 300 25.83 -4.86 1.38
CA SER A 300 26.92 -4.45 2.27
C SER A 300 27.63 -3.14 1.86
N ALA A 301 27.26 -2.51 0.74
CA ALA A 301 27.82 -1.22 0.32
C ALA A 301 27.36 -0.04 1.20
N TYR A 302 26.26 -0.20 1.96
CA TYR A 302 25.71 0.84 2.83
C TYR A 302 25.47 0.33 4.26
N PRO A 303 25.73 1.15 5.30
CA PRO A 303 25.41 0.80 6.69
C PRO A 303 23.90 0.59 6.91
N SER A 304 23.54 -0.27 7.86
CA SER A 304 22.14 -0.55 8.23
C SER A 304 21.33 0.70 8.58
N GLU A 305 21.98 1.74 9.11
CA GLU A 305 21.37 3.05 9.38
C GLU A 305 20.90 3.76 8.11
N THR A 306 21.68 3.67 7.02
CA THR A 306 21.32 4.22 5.70
C THR A 306 20.13 3.48 5.10
N TRP A 307 20.11 2.15 5.23
CA TRP A 307 18.96 1.31 4.84
C TRP A 307 17.69 1.65 5.64
N LEU A 308 17.80 1.85 6.95
CA LEU A 308 16.67 2.19 7.81
C LEU A 308 16.15 3.61 7.56
N ALA A 309 17.03 4.56 7.25
CA ALA A 309 16.63 5.89 6.80
C ALA A 309 15.91 5.85 5.44
N MET A 310 16.37 4.99 4.52
CA MET A 310 15.72 4.78 3.22
C MET A 310 14.34 4.11 3.36
N GLU A 311 14.19 3.11 4.25
CA GLU A 311 12.88 2.55 4.62
C GLU A 311 11.93 3.66 5.04
N ARG A 312 12.34 4.52 5.97
CA ARG A 312 11.50 5.60 6.50
C ARG A 312 11.11 6.60 5.41
N ALA A 313 12.04 6.98 4.53
CA ALA A 313 11.78 7.88 3.41
C ALA A 313 10.77 7.28 2.42
N LEU A 314 10.98 6.04 1.98
CA LEU A 314 10.07 5.33 1.07
C LEU A 314 8.73 4.99 1.72
N ARG A 315 8.70 4.72 3.03
CA ARG A 315 7.49 4.55 3.84
C ARG A 315 6.62 5.79 3.80
N TYR A 316 7.15 6.94 4.17
CA TYR A 316 6.38 8.19 4.16
C TYR A 316 5.89 8.53 2.75
N TYR A 317 6.69 8.24 1.73
CA TYR A 317 6.31 8.39 0.33
C TYR A 317 5.17 7.44 -0.06
N ALA A 318 5.27 6.14 0.21
CA ALA A 318 4.22 5.17 -0.07
C ALA A 318 2.90 5.50 0.67
N GLN A 319 2.99 5.85 1.96
CA GLN A 319 1.81 6.19 2.76
C GLN A 319 1.09 7.46 2.25
N TYR A 320 1.84 8.43 1.71
CA TYR A 320 1.28 9.62 1.08
C TYR A 320 0.52 9.26 -0.20
N HIS A 321 1.15 8.54 -1.13
CA HIS A 321 0.56 8.24 -2.43
C HIS A 321 -0.52 7.15 -2.41
N LEU A 322 -0.47 6.21 -1.46
CA LEU A 322 -1.50 5.19 -1.24
C LEU A 322 -2.60 5.62 -0.26
N GLU A 323 -2.51 6.83 0.31
CA GLU A 323 -3.43 7.41 1.31
C GLU A 323 -3.72 6.50 2.53
N ARG A 324 -2.75 5.66 2.91
CA ARG A 324 -2.89 4.64 3.96
C ARG A 324 -1.62 4.50 4.78
N THR A 325 -1.76 4.28 6.08
CA THR A 325 -0.65 3.98 6.99
C THR A 325 -0.31 2.49 6.98
N ILE A 326 0.98 2.17 6.90
CA ILE A 326 1.47 0.79 6.90
C ILE A 326 1.59 0.35 8.37
N GLN A 327 0.71 -0.54 8.81
CA GLN A 327 0.59 -0.94 10.22
C GLN A 327 1.79 -1.78 10.66
N SER A 328 2.22 -2.71 9.80
CA SER A 328 3.41 -3.56 9.99
C SER A 328 4.69 -2.75 10.15
N ALA A 329 4.73 -1.50 9.69
CA ALA A 329 5.88 -0.62 9.86
C ALA A 329 6.13 -0.20 11.33
N SER A 330 5.14 -0.33 12.21
CA SER A 330 5.30 -0.06 13.65
C SER A 330 6.34 -0.96 14.33
N LEU A 331 6.60 -2.14 13.78
CA LEU A 331 7.63 -3.07 14.26
C LEU A 331 9.00 -2.82 13.63
N MET A 332 9.09 -2.13 12.49
CA MET A 332 10.36 -1.91 11.77
C MET A 332 11.39 -1.19 12.63
N ASP A 333 10.99 -0.09 13.28
CA ASP A 333 11.86 0.70 14.13
C ASP A 333 12.36 -0.08 15.37
N SER A 334 11.65 -1.12 15.81
CA SER A 334 12.05 -2.00 16.93
C SER A 334 12.87 -3.22 16.47
N CYS A 335 12.53 -3.82 15.33
CA CYS A 335 13.15 -5.04 14.82
C CYS A 335 14.50 -4.78 14.13
N PHE A 336 14.75 -3.55 13.68
CA PHE A 336 15.95 -3.15 12.94
C PHE A 336 16.69 -1.95 13.59
N ALA A 337 16.36 -1.60 14.84
CA ALA A 337 17.18 -0.69 15.63
C ALA A 337 18.61 -1.25 15.78
N PRO A 338 19.66 -0.41 15.72
CA PRO A 338 20.98 -0.81 16.16
C PRO A 338 20.90 -1.30 17.60
N LEU A 339 21.41 -2.51 17.88
CA LEU A 339 21.52 -2.99 19.26
C LEU A 339 22.37 -1.98 20.04
N PRO A 340 21.97 -1.58 21.26
CA PRO A 340 22.79 -0.70 22.08
C PRO A 340 24.15 -1.38 22.28
N SER A 341 25.22 -0.69 21.87
CA SER A 341 26.59 -1.19 22.01
C SER A 341 26.82 -1.58 23.47
N THR A 342 26.95 -2.88 23.72
CA THR A 342 27.12 -3.42 25.06
C THR A 342 28.34 -2.78 25.69
N VAL A 343 28.11 -1.98 26.74
CA VAL A 343 29.17 -1.50 27.60
C VAL A 343 29.85 -2.74 28.16
N LEU A 344 31.05 -3.03 27.69
CA LEU A 344 31.89 -4.07 28.28
C LEU A 344 32.03 -3.73 29.77
N PRO A 345 31.73 -4.66 30.70
CA PRO A 345 32.02 -4.41 32.09
C PRO A 345 33.52 -4.18 32.23
N HIS A 346 33.91 -3.01 32.74
CA HIS A 346 35.28 -2.78 33.16
C HIS A 346 35.64 -3.84 34.22
N ALA A 347 36.69 -4.60 33.92
CA ALA A 347 37.23 -5.65 34.79
C ALA A 347 38.00 -5.07 35.99
#